data_AF-A0A6C0I3I2-F1
#
_entry.id   AF-A0A6C0I3I2-F1
#
_cell.length_a   1.000
_cell.length_b   1.000
_cell.length_c   1.000
_cell.angle_alpha   90.00
_cell.angle_beta   90.00
_cell.angle_gamma   90.00
#
_symmetry.space_group_name_H-M   'P 1'
#
loop_
_entity.id
_entity.type
_entity.pdbx_description
1 polymer ?
#
loop_
_entity_poly.entity_id
_entity_poly.type
_entity_poly.pdbx_seq_one_letter_code
_entity_poly.pdbx_strand_id
1 'polypeptide(L)'
;MTYSITQYTLTKAKKLGVVVKPSKNKTKKIDVFKQGKKVASVGALGMNDYPTYIKTRGLNYAKTRRKLYRMRHEKDRHIKGSRGWYADQLLW
;
A
#
# COMPACT_ATOMS: atom_id res chain seq x y z
N MET A 1 12.83 13.06 -0.16
CA MET A 1 11.51 13.30 0.46
C MET A 1 11.02 12.02 1.13
N THR A 2 10.65 12.08 2.39
CA THR A 2 10.12 10.95 3.15
C THR A 2 8.65 10.74 2.77
N TYR A 3 8.26 9.53 2.39
CA TYR A 3 6.85 9.23 2.11
C TYR A 3 6.02 9.39 3.38
N SER A 4 4.96 10.20 3.30
CA SER A 4 4.01 10.40 4.39
C SER A 4 2.86 9.40 4.27
N ILE A 5 2.66 8.58 5.29
CA ILE A 5 1.57 7.60 5.32
C ILE A 5 0.23 8.33 5.39
N THR A 6 -0.67 7.98 4.48
CA THR A 6 -1.98 8.63 4.40
C THR A 6 -2.99 8.03 5.39
N GLN A 7 -4.00 8.81 5.76
CA GLN A 7 -5.10 8.33 6.61
C GLN A 7 -5.83 7.12 6.03
N TYR A 8 -5.90 7.03 4.70
CA TYR A 8 -6.42 5.86 3.98
C TYR A 8 -5.67 4.59 4.40
N THR A 9 -4.34 4.62 4.31
CA THR A 9 -3.48 3.48 4.65
C THR A 9 -3.57 3.13 6.14
N LEU A 10 -3.59 4.12 7.03
CA LEU A 10 -3.73 3.91 8.48
C LEU A 10 -5.08 3.24 8.83
N THR A 11 -6.17 3.73 8.24
CA THR A 11 -7.52 3.19 8.47
C THR A 11 -7.61 1.74 8.02
N LYS A 12 -7.01 1.42 6.87
CA LYS A 12 -6.97 0.04 6.36
C LYS A 12 -6.07 -0.86 7.20
N ALA A 13 -4.92 -0.38 7.65
CA ALA A 13 -4.04 -1.12 8.54
C ALA A 13 -4.76 -1.52 9.83
N LYS A 14 -5.49 -0.57 10.44
CA LYS A 14 -6.32 -0.83 11.63
C LYS A 14 -7.37 -1.91 11.38
N LYS A 15 -8.09 -1.87 10.25
CA LYS A 15 -9.08 -2.89 9.87
C LYS A 15 -8.47 -4.29 9.70
N LEU A 16 -7.22 -4.36 9.26
CA LEU A 16 -6.50 -5.63 9.05
C LEU A 16 -5.75 -6.11 10.30
N GLY A 17 -5.79 -5.36 11.41
CA GLY A 17 -5.05 -5.70 12.64
C GLY A 17 -3.53 -5.61 12.47
N VAL A 18 -3.05 -4.73 11.58
CA VAL A 18 -1.61 -4.50 11.35
C VAL A 18 -1.24 -3.05 11.64
N VAL A 19 0.02 -2.84 11.99
CA VAL A 19 0.62 -1.52 12.17
C VAL A 19 1.51 -1.20 10.99
N VAL A 20 1.39 0.00 10.45
CA VAL A 20 2.24 0.48 9.35
C VAL A 20 3.16 1.59 9.85
N LYS A 21 4.42 1.57 9.42
CA LYS A 21 5.40 2.61 9.70
C LYS A 21 6.16 2.97 8.42
N PRO A 22 6.76 4.17 8.31
CA PRO A 22 7.62 4.48 7.17
C PRO A 22 8.70 3.41 7.01
N SER A 23 8.96 2.98 5.77
CA SER A 23 9.91 1.90 5.55
C SER A 23 11.34 2.34 5.88
N LYS A 24 12.11 1.47 6.55
CA LYS A 24 13.57 1.65 6.66
C LYS A 24 14.28 1.41 5.33
N ASN A 25 13.65 0.69 4.39
CA ASN A 25 14.21 0.45 3.07
C ASN A 25 13.92 1.66 2.16
N LYS A 26 14.98 2.31 1.67
CA LYS A 26 14.88 3.50 0.80
C LYS A 26 14.08 3.28 -0.49
N THR A 27 13.91 2.04 -0.93
CA THR A 27 13.12 1.70 -2.13
C THR A 27 11.63 1.52 -1.84
N LYS A 28 11.23 1.42 -0.56
CA LYS A 28 9.87 1.08 -0.14
C LYS A 28 9.19 2.24 0.61
N LYS A 29 7.86 2.27 0.58
CA LYS A 29 7.04 3.31 1.23
C LYS A 29 6.80 3.00 2.69
N ILE A 30 6.27 1.81 2.97
CA ILE A 30 5.85 1.42 4.33
C ILE A 30 6.37 0.04 4.70
N ASP A 31 6.67 -0.12 5.98
CA ASP A 31 6.86 -1.41 6.64
C ASP A 31 5.56 -1.79 7.36
N VAL A 32 5.15 -3.05 7.21
CA VAL A 32 3.97 -3.63 7.83
C VAL A 32 4.40 -4.53 8.97
N PHE A 33 3.76 -4.35 10.12
CA PHE A 33 4.00 -5.10 11.35
C PHE A 33 2.72 -5.79 11.78
N LYS A 34 2.83 -7.07 12.13
CA LYS A 34 1.75 -7.86 12.72
C LYS A 34 2.27 -8.43 14.04
N GLN A 35 1.55 -8.18 15.14
CA GLN A 35 1.98 -8.59 16.49
C GLN A 35 3.43 -8.16 16.82
N GLY A 36 3.79 -6.93 16.47
CA GLY A 36 5.15 -6.39 16.72
C GLY A 36 6.24 -6.90 15.78
N LYS A 37 6.01 -7.95 14.99
CA LYS A 37 6.98 -8.48 14.01
C LYS A 37 6.78 -7.84 12.65
N LYS A 38 7.87 -7.45 12.00
CA LYS A 38 7.85 -6.95 10.62
C LYS A 38 7.54 -8.10 9.66
N VAL A 39 6.43 -7.99 8.92
CA VAL A 39 5.98 -9.03 7.99
C VAL A 39 6.23 -8.67 6.53
N ALA A 40 6.23 -7.37 6.18
CA ALA A 40 6.45 -6.93 4.82
C ALA A 40 6.98 -5.49 4.74
N SER A 41 7.58 -5.14 3.61
CA SER A 41 7.83 -3.76 3.18
C SER A 41 7.18 -3.58 1.81
N VAL A 42 6.25 -2.63 1.66
CA VAL A 42 5.41 -2.51 0.46
C VAL A 42 5.34 -1.09 -0.09
N GLY A 43 4.99 -1.01 -1.39
CA GLY A 43 4.94 0.22 -2.17
C GLY A 43 6.32 0.70 -2.61
N ALA A 44 6.53 0.94 -3.91
CA ALA A 44 7.78 1.53 -4.39
C ALA A 44 7.80 3.04 -4.12
N LEU A 45 8.90 3.58 -3.58
CA LEU A 45 8.97 4.99 -3.18
C LEU A 45 8.77 5.95 -4.36
N GLY A 46 9.29 5.60 -5.54
CA GLY A 46 9.15 6.40 -6.77
C GLY A 46 7.82 6.26 -7.51
N MET A 47 6.88 5.46 -7.01
CA MET A 47 5.60 5.21 -7.68
C MET A 47 4.43 5.75 -6.88
N ASN A 48 3.43 6.34 -7.54
CA ASN A 48 2.20 6.79 -6.89
C ASN A 48 1.34 5.60 -6.44
N ASP A 49 0.60 5.82 -5.35
CA ASP A 49 -0.40 4.89 -4.82
C ASP A 49 -1.81 5.47 -4.99
N TYR A 50 -2.83 4.69 -4.61
CA TYR A 50 -4.23 5.09 -4.78
C TYR A 50 -4.56 6.44 -4.10
N PRO A 51 -4.24 6.68 -2.81
CA PRO A 51 -4.53 7.98 -2.19
C PRO A 51 -3.73 9.13 -2.83
N THR A 52 -2.51 8.90 -3.28
CA THR A 52 -1.74 9.91 -4.04
C THR A 52 -2.41 10.26 -5.37
N TYR A 53 -2.94 9.27 -6.09
CA TYR A 53 -3.67 9.53 -7.34
C TYR A 53 -4.99 10.26 -7.11
N ILE A 54 -5.71 9.98 -6.02
CA ILE A 54 -6.90 10.76 -5.65
C ILE A 54 -6.50 12.23 -5.47
N LYS A 55 -5.45 12.50 -4.70
CA LYS A 55 -5.01 13.87 -4.40
C LYS A 55 -4.51 14.62 -5.63
N THR A 56 -3.81 13.95 -6.55
CA THR A 56 -3.11 14.61 -7.67
C THR A 56 -3.87 14.61 -8.99
N ARG A 57 -4.77 13.63 -9.21
CA ARG A 57 -5.46 13.40 -10.49
C ARG A 57 -6.97 13.18 -10.34
N GLY A 58 -7.48 13.16 -9.12
CA GLY A 58 -8.90 12.91 -8.84
C GLY A 58 -9.29 11.43 -8.80
N LEU A 59 -10.52 11.21 -8.35
CA LEU A 59 -11.04 9.88 -8.01
C LEU A 59 -11.18 8.96 -9.22
N ASN A 60 -11.66 9.47 -10.36
CA ASN A 60 -11.87 8.65 -11.56
C ASN A 60 -10.55 8.09 -12.09
N TYR A 61 -9.52 8.94 -12.17
CA TYR A 61 -8.18 8.51 -12.55
C TYR A 61 -7.63 7.46 -11.57
N ALA A 62 -7.75 7.72 -10.26
CA ALA A 62 -7.29 6.78 -9.23
C ALA A 62 -7.98 5.41 -9.32
N LYS A 63 -9.30 5.37 -9.57
CA LYS A 63 -10.07 4.13 -9.74
C LYS A 63 -9.57 3.33 -10.94
N THR A 64 -9.31 3.97 -12.07
CA THR A 64 -8.74 3.32 -13.26
C THR A 64 -7.35 2.74 -12.97
N ARG A 65 -6.46 3.53 -12.33
CA ARG A 65 -5.12 3.05 -11.95
C ARG A 65 -5.17 1.86 -10.99
N ARG A 66 -6.09 1.88 -10.03
CA ARG A 66 -6.33 0.76 -9.11
C ARG A 66 -6.81 -0.49 -9.85
N LYS A 67 -7.73 -0.36 -10.80
CA LYS A 67 -8.19 -1.49 -11.63
C LYS A 67 -7.02 -2.12 -12.39
N LEU A 68 -6.21 -1.30 -13.06
CA LEU A 68 -5.01 -1.75 -13.79
C LEU A 68 -3.99 -2.42 -12.86
N TYR A 69 -3.77 -1.85 -11.67
CA TYR A 69 -2.90 -2.45 -10.67
C TYR A 69 -3.37 -3.86 -10.28
N ARG A 70 -4.66 -4.01 -9.94
CA ARG A 70 -5.24 -5.30 -9.55
C ARG A 70 -5.13 -6.34 -10.65
N MET A 71 -5.41 -5.98 -11.90
CA MET A 71 -5.28 -6.91 -13.04
C MET A 71 -3.84 -7.41 -13.21
N ARG A 72 -2.84 -6.54 -13.07
CA ARG A 72 -1.42 -6.95 -13.15
C ARG A 72 -0.98 -7.84 -11.99
N HIS A 73 -1.58 -7.67 -10.82
CA HIS A 73 -1.24 -8.36 -9.58
C HIS A 73 -2.26 -9.45 -9.22
N GLU A 74 -3.04 -9.94 -10.19
CA GLU A 74 -4.11 -10.91 -9.90
C GLU A 74 -3.57 -12.20 -9.26
N LYS A 75 -2.41 -12.66 -9.74
CA LYS A 75 -1.76 -13.90 -9.27
C LYS A 75 -1.31 -13.84 -7.80
N ASP A 76 -0.91 -12.67 -7.30
CA ASP A 76 -0.25 -12.52 -6.00
C ASP A 76 -1.06 -11.72 -4.97
N ARG A 77 -2.00 -10.86 -5.42
CA ARG A 77 -2.81 -10.02 -4.53
C ARG A 77 -3.81 -10.77 -3.67
N HIS A 78 -4.11 -12.03 -3.99
CA HIS A 78 -5.04 -12.87 -3.22
C HIS A 78 -4.37 -13.70 -2.12
N ILE A 79 -3.03 -13.82 -2.16
CA ILE A 79 -2.27 -14.61 -1.20
C ILE A 79 -2.17 -13.84 0.12
N LYS A 80 -3.08 -14.10 1.06
CA LYS A 80 -3.16 -13.37 2.35
C LYS A 80 -1.82 -13.34 3.07
N GLY A 81 -1.43 -12.17 3.54
CA GLY A 81 -0.16 -11.96 4.24
C GLY A 81 1.07 -11.89 3.33
N SER A 82 0.91 -12.06 2.01
CA SER A 82 1.99 -11.80 1.05
C SER A 82 2.27 -10.30 0.90
N ARG A 83 3.43 -9.97 0.34
CA ARG A 83 3.78 -8.58 0.00
C ARG A 83 2.80 -7.97 -1.01
N GLY A 84 2.33 -8.77 -1.98
CA GLY A 84 1.34 -8.34 -2.98
C GLY A 84 -0.01 -8.04 -2.34
N TRP A 85 -0.46 -8.91 -1.43
CA TRP A 85 -1.71 -8.70 -0.69
C TRP A 85 -1.65 -7.45 0.19
N TYR A 86 -0.57 -7.25 0.96
CA TYR A 86 -0.42 -6.01 1.75
C TYR A 86 -0.37 -4.76 0.88
N ALA A 87 0.28 -4.81 -0.28
CA ALA A 87 0.32 -3.68 -1.20
C ALA A 87 -1.07 -3.33 -1.76
N ASP A 88 -1.82 -4.34 -2.26
CA ASP A 88 -3.19 -4.15 -2.75
C ASP A 88 -4.12 -3.64 -1.66
N GLN A 89 -4.02 -4.21 -0.46
CA GLN A 89 -4.91 -3.86 0.62
C GLN A 89 -4.58 -2.50 1.22
N LEU A 90 -3.31 -2.13 1.43
CA LEU A 90 -2.95 -0.92 2.19
C LEU A 90 -2.72 0.33 1.31
N LEU A 91 -2.27 0.15 0.08
CA LEU A 91 -1.85 1.25 -0.81
C LEU A 91 -2.72 1.38 -2.07
N TRP A 92 -3.42 0.31 -2.46
CA TRP A 92 -4.40 0.33 -3.54
C TRP A 92 -5.82 0.13 -3.00
#